data_AF-A0A191VBD1-F1
#
_entry.id   AF-A0A191VBD1-F1
#
_cell.length_a   1.000
_cell.length_b   1.000
_cell.length_c   1.000
_cell.angle_alpha   90.00
_cell.angle_beta   90.00
_cell.angle_gamma   90.00
#
_symmetry.space_group_name_H-M   'P 1'
#
loop_
_entity.id
_entity.type
_entity.pdbx_description
1 polymer ?
#
loop_
_entity_poly.entity_id
_entity_poly.type
_entity_poly.pdbx_seq_one_letter_code
_entity_poly.pdbx_strand_id
1 'polypeptide(L)'
;MIAAATAAALAASALLPAAAEAAPAATPAKACATKWKAKKRVAVRRPGPNDGPVATMRSPIHHHLRKGQVVRSCVVAVDRTVSGPAYRACGGEGHVWRIVPGGQVPQSCLKRL
;
A
#
# COMPACT_ATOMS: atom_id res chain seq x y z
N MET A 1 -51.65 1.54 57.10
CA MET A 1 -50.46 2.19 57.68
C MET A 1 -49.27 1.71 56.86
N ILE A 2 -48.45 2.49 56.15
CA ILE A 2 -48.17 3.93 56.08
C ILE A 2 -47.78 4.24 54.61
N ALA A 3 -48.16 5.42 54.13
CA ALA A 3 -47.75 5.99 52.86
C ALA A 3 -46.29 6.50 52.91
N ALA A 4 -45.58 6.47 51.79
CA ALA A 4 -44.37 7.30 51.62
C ALA A 4 -44.31 7.83 50.19
N ALA A 5 -44.18 9.15 50.11
CA ALA A 5 -44.32 9.97 48.93
C ALA A 5 -42.95 10.40 48.38
N THR A 6 -42.93 10.69 47.06
CA THR A 6 -42.12 11.67 46.33
C THR A 6 -40.58 11.65 46.42
N ALA A 7 -39.94 11.56 45.25
CA ALA A 7 -39.00 12.60 44.80
C ALA A 7 -38.80 12.53 43.27
N ALA A 8 -39.13 13.62 42.58
CA ALA A 8 -38.73 13.89 41.21
C ALA A 8 -37.29 14.42 41.19
N ALA A 9 -36.47 14.03 40.21
CA ALA A 9 -35.24 14.76 39.88
C ALA A 9 -34.68 14.42 38.47
N LEU A 10 -34.62 15.46 37.64
CA LEU A 10 -33.68 15.78 36.54
C LEU A 10 -33.50 14.77 35.39
N ALA A 11 -33.98 15.03 34.16
CA ALA A 11 -33.56 16.06 33.20
C ALA A 11 -32.05 16.03 32.85
N ALA A 12 -31.73 15.58 31.63
CA ALA A 12 -30.88 16.29 30.66
C ALA A 12 -30.43 15.36 29.52
N SER A 13 -30.87 15.68 28.32
CA SER A 13 -30.42 15.13 27.05
C SER A 13 -28.92 15.42 26.85
N ALA A 14 -28.09 14.38 26.87
CA ALA A 14 -26.73 14.46 26.34
C ALA A 14 -26.70 13.82 24.95
N LEU A 15 -27.15 14.58 23.94
CA LEU A 15 -26.78 14.35 22.55
C LEU A 15 -25.26 14.59 22.45
N LEU A 16 -24.47 13.52 22.45
CA LEU A 16 -23.05 13.63 22.11
C LEU A 16 -22.90 14.09 20.66
N PRO A 17 -22.13 15.14 20.37
CA PRO A 17 -21.73 15.44 18.99
C PRO A 17 -20.74 14.36 18.54
N ALA A 18 -21.08 13.67 17.46
CA ALA A 18 -20.15 12.80 16.76
C ALA A 18 -18.95 13.64 16.30
N ALA A 19 -17.76 13.31 16.79
CA ALA A 19 -16.52 13.86 16.28
C ALA A 19 -16.38 13.44 14.82
N ALA A 20 -16.69 14.36 13.90
CA ALA A 20 -16.38 14.21 12.50
C ALA A 20 -14.85 14.25 12.36
N GLU A 21 -14.24 13.07 12.33
CA GLU A 21 -12.83 12.90 12.02
C GLU A 21 -12.58 13.48 10.63
N ALA A 22 -11.92 14.64 10.58
CA ALA A 22 -11.59 15.32 9.34
C ALA A 22 -10.62 14.43 8.55
N ALA A 23 -11.16 13.68 7.59
CA ALA A 23 -10.34 12.93 6.65
C ALA A 23 -9.38 13.91 5.94
N PRO A 24 -8.06 13.63 5.93
CA PRO A 24 -7.11 14.51 5.26
C PRO A 24 -7.50 14.63 3.78
N ALA A 25 -7.68 15.86 3.32
CA ALA A 25 -7.97 16.14 1.92
C ALA A 25 -6.85 15.56 1.05
N ALA A 26 -7.19 14.55 0.24
CA ALA A 26 -6.25 13.93 -0.69
C ALA A 26 -5.83 14.97 -1.73
N THR A 27 -4.61 15.47 -1.62
CA THR A 27 -4.00 16.31 -2.65
C THR A 27 -3.96 15.52 -3.96
N PRO A 28 -4.32 16.13 -5.11
CA PRO A 28 -4.28 15.42 -6.39
C PRO A 28 -2.84 15.00 -6.68
N ALA A 29 -2.60 13.69 -6.63
CA ALA A 29 -1.30 13.12 -6.92
C ALA A 29 -0.89 13.50 -8.35
N LYS A 30 0.28 14.12 -8.52
CA LYS A 30 0.84 14.40 -9.86
C LYS A 30 0.78 13.12 -10.70
N ALA A 31 0.15 13.21 -11.87
CA ALA A 31 0.01 12.07 -12.77
C ALA A 31 1.40 11.53 -13.12
N CYS A 32 1.65 10.28 -12.73
CA CYS A 32 2.93 9.65 -12.97
C CYS A 32 3.19 9.47 -14.48
N ALA A 33 4.15 10.22 -15.03
CA ALA A 33 4.52 10.14 -16.43
C ALA A 33 5.71 9.21 -16.71
N THR A 34 6.47 8.80 -15.67
CA THR A 34 7.69 7.99 -15.86
C THR A 34 7.34 6.59 -16.37
N LYS A 35 7.86 6.26 -17.55
CA LYS A 35 7.65 4.99 -18.23
C LYS A 35 8.80 4.02 -17.94
N TRP A 36 8.45 2.76 -17.78
CA TRP A 36 9.37 1.66 -17.51
C TRP A 36 9.04 0.48 -18.42
N LYS A 37 10.06 -0.12 -19.02
CA LYS A 37 9.94 -1.29 -19.89
C LYS A 37 10.45 -2.53 -19.19
N ALA A 38 9.67 -3.61 -19.18
CA ALA A 38 10.08 -4.89 -18.64
C ALA A 38 11.19 -5.52 -19.50
N LYS A 39 12.35 -5.81 -18.90
CA LYS A 39 13.49 -6.44 -19.58
C LYS A 39 13.20 -7.91 -19.94
N LYS A 40 12.36 -8.58 -19.14
CA LYS A 40 11.93 -9.97 -19.32
C LYS A 40 10.54 -10.19 -18.72
N ARG A 41 10.00 -11.41 -18.84
CA ARG A 41 8.76 -11.79 -18.14
C ARG A 41 8.98 -11.69 -16.63
N VAL A 42 8.16 -10.91 -15.95
CA VAL A 42 8.28 -10.67 -14.50
C VAL A 42 6.92 -10.66 -13.84
N ALA A 43 6.82 -11.25 -12.65
CA ALA A 43 5.63 -11.22 -11.84
C ALA A 43 5.47 -9.85 -11.16
N VAL A 44 4.28 -9.28 -11.27
CA VAL A 44 3.82 -8.19 -10.41
C VAL A 44 3.26 -8.83 -9.15
N ARG A 45 3.84 -8.49 -8.00
CA ARG A 45 3.48 -9.08 -6.70
C ARG A 45 2.83 -8.05 -5.80
N ARG A 46 1.88 -8.46 -4.98
CA ARG A 46 1.35 -7.62 -3.90
C ARG A 46 1.91 -8.12 -2.58
N PRO A 47 2.30 -7.23 -1.64
CA PRO A 47 2.66 -7.65 -0.30
C PRO A 47 1.54 -8.51 0.29
N GLY A 48 1.90 -9.63 0.91
CA GLY A 48 0.97 -10.44 1.68
C GLY A 48 0.53 -9.74 2.96
N PRO A 49 -0.47 -10.28 3.68
CA PRO A 49 -0.99 -9.66 4.90
C PRO A 49 0.07 -9.38 5.97
N ASN A 50 1.13 -10.20 6.00
CA ASN A 50 2.21 -10.13 6.99
C ASN A 50 3.55 -9.61 6.43
N ASP A 51 3.63 -9.26 5.14
CA ASP A 51 4.90 -8.84 4.48
C ASP A 51 5.22 -7.35 4.71
N GLY A 52 4.35 -6.61 5.39
CA GLY A 52 4.44 -5.16 5.50
C GLY A 52 4.14 -4.45 4.17
N PRO A 53 4.62 -3.22 3.95
CA PRO A 53 4.25 -2.43 2.77
C PRO A 53 5.01 -2.81 1.49
N VAL A 54 6.03 -3.67 1.56
CA VAL A 54 6.91 -4.02 0.43
C VAL A 54 6.72 -5.48 0.06
N ALA A 55 6.63 -5.78 -1.24
CA ALA A 55 6.51 -7.16 -1.70
C ALA A 55 7.85 -7.87 -1.58
N THR A 56 7.80 -9.17 -1.32
CA THR A 56 8.95 -10.07 -1.38
C THR A 56 8.86 -10.95 -2.63
N MET A 57 9.92 -11.72 -2.91
CA MET A 57 9.89 -12.74 -3.97
C MET A 57 8.92 -13.89 -3.69
N ARG A 58 8.42 -14.04 -2.45
CA ARG A 58 7.44 -15.05 -2.04
C ARG A 58 6.01 -14.52 -2.03
N SER A 59 5.83 -13.20 -2.02
CA SER A 59 4.51 -12.56 -1.98
C SER A 59 3.63 -12.97 -3.19
N PRO A 60 2.30 -13.02 -3.04
CA PRO A 60 1.39 -13.52 -4.06
C PRO A 60 1.52 -12.75 -5.38
N ILE A 61 1.40 -13.49 -6.49
CA ILE A 61 1.46 -12.93 -7.83
C ILE A 61 0.08 -12.41 -8.19
N HIS A 62 -0.01 -11.13 -8.58
CA HIS A 62 -1.23 -10.57 -9.14
C HIS A 62 -1.35 -10.86 -10.63
N HIS A 63 -0.30 -10.58 -11.40
CA HIS A 63 -0.22 -10.85 -12.84
C HIS A 63 1.23 -10.83 -13.31
N HIS A 64 1.47 -11.07 -14.60
CA HIS A 64 2.80 -11.02 -15.18
C HIS A 64 2.91 -9.91 -16.22
N LEU A 65 4.02 -9.17 -16.17
CA LEU A 65 4.44 -8.34 -17.28
C LEU A 65 5.17 -9.19 -18.31
N ARG A 66 4.87 -8.99 -19.59
CA ARG A 66 5.61 -9.60 -20.70
C ARG A 66 6.90 -8.83 -20.97
N LYS A 67 7.89 -9.50 -21.58
CA LYS A 67 9.11 -8.83 -22.05
C LYS A 67 8.73 -7.69 -23.00
N GLY A 68 9.29 -6.51 -22.75
CA GLY A 68 9.04 -5.31 -23.55
C GLY A 68 7.76 -4.55 -23.20
N GLN A 69 6.90 -5.06 -22.32
CA GLN A 69 5.72 -4.36 -21.86
C GLN A 69 6.11 -3.08 -21.09
N VAL A 70 5.37 -2.00 -21.34
CA VAL A 70 5.59 -0.69 -20.73
C VAL A 70 4.59 -0.45 -19.62
N VAL A 71 5.08 -0.03 -18.47
CA VAL A 71 4.29 0.34 -17.29
C VAL A 71 4.69 1.73 -16.81
N ARG A 72 3.78 2.43 -16.14
CA ARG A 72 4.07 3.71 -15.49
C ARG A 72 4.38 3.47 -14.02
N SER A 73 5.42 4.10 -13.51
CA SER A 73 5.81 4.00 -12.10
C SER A 73 6.67 5.20 -11.67
N CYS A 74 6.23 5.87 -10.61
CA CYS A 74 6.91 7.04 -10.04
C CYS A 74 7.20 6.86 -8.55
N VAL A 75 6.54 5.88 -7.92
CA VAL A 75 6.72 5.56 -6.51
C VAL A 75 7.50 4.25 -6.44
N VAL A 76 8.41 4.20 -5.48
CA VAL A 76 9.18 3.01 -5.16
C VAL A 76 8.88 2.61 -3.72
N ALA A 77 8.81 1.30 -3.49
CA ALA A 77 8.83 0.70 -2.18
C ALA A 77 10.26 0.20 -1.93
N VAL A 78 10.85 0.57 -0.80
CA VAL A 78 12.22 0.19 -0.45
C VAL A 78 12.17 -0.75 0.75
N ASP A 79 12.59 -1.98 0.54
CA ASP A 79 12.68 -2.98 1.60
C ASP A 79 14.00 -2.81 2.37
N ARG A 80 13.89 -2.59 3.68
CA ARG A 80 15.04 -2.38 4.56
C ARG A 80 15.40 -3.69 5.26
N THR A 81 15.99 -4.61 4.50
CA THR A 81 16.50 -5.87 5.04
C THR A 81 17.78 -5.65 5.85
N VAL A 82 17.91 -6.35 6.98
CA VAL A 82 19.09 -6.27 7.87
C VAL A 82 20.26 -7.10 7.32
N SER A 83 19.98 -8.11 6.49
CA SER A 83 21.00 -8.93 5.84
C SER A 83 20.60 -9.27 4.40
N GLY A 84 21.57 -9.15 3.48
CA GLY A 84 21.40 -9.46 2.06
C GLY A 84 20.38 -8.58 1.31
N PRO A 85 20.22 -8.79 0.00
CA PRO A 85 19.26 -8.05 -0.82
C PRO A 85 17.82 -8.53 -0.58
N ALA A 86 16.85 -7.61 -0.68
CA ALA A 86 15.43 -7.96 -0.59
C ALA A 86 14.93 -8.86 -1.73
N TYR A 87 15.58 -8.77 -2.89
CA TYR A 87 15.30 -9.66 -4.01
C TYR A 87 16.57 -10.02 -4.79
N ARG A 88 16.52 -11.17 -5.45
CA ARG A 88 17.44 -11.57 -6.53
C ARG A 88 16.60 -11.97 -7.73
N ALA A 89 16.50 -11.08 -8.72
CA ALA A 89 15.62 -11.24 -9.87
C ALA A 89 16.15 -10.51 -11.09
N CYS A 90 15.85 -11.03 -12.27
CA CYS A 90 16.19 -10.35 -13.54
C CYS A 90 17.68 -10.07 -13.77
N GLY A 91 18.54 -10.96 -13.27
CA GLY A 91 19.99 -10.84 -13.42
C GLY A 91 20.59 -9.75 -12.53
N GLY A 92 19.84 -9.28 -11.52
CA GLY A 92 20.33 -8.35 -10.53
C GLY A 92 19.68 -8.60 -9.17
N GLU A 93 20.16 -7.87 -8.18
CA GLU A 93 19.66 -7.89 -6.82
C GLU A 93 19.41 -6.47 -6.31
N GLY A 94 18.72 -6.34 -5.18
CA GLY A 94 18.53 -5.06 -4.54
C GLY A 94 17.32 -5.02 -3.62
N HIS A 95 16.95 -3.79 -3.26
CA HIS A 95 15.95 -3.48 -2.24
C HIS A 95 14.76 -2.69 -2.79
N VAL A 96 14.87 -2.22 -4.03
CA VAL A 96 13.94 -1.26 -4.61
C VAL A 96 12.92 -1.97 -5.50
N TRP A 97 11.67 -1.88 -5.08
CA TRP A 97 10.52 -2.35 -5.84
C TRP A 97 9.79 -1.16 -6.44
N ARG A 98 9.48 -1.23 -7.73
CA ARG A 98 8.66 -0.23 -8.41
C ARG A 98 7.20 -0.54 -8.23
N ILE A 99 6.44 0.44 -7.76
CA ILE A 99 4.98 0.33 -7.68
C ILE A 99 4.43 0.54 -9.09
N VAL A 100 3.75 -0.47 -9.61
CA VAL A 100 3.13 -0.51 -10.93
C VAL A 100 1.64 -0.81 -10.76
N PRO A 101 0.80 -0.58 -11.78
CA PRO A 101 -0.59 -1.01 -11.71
C PRO A 101 -0.68 -2.49 -11.32
N GLY A 102 -1.40 -2.79 -10.24
CA GLY A 102 -1.60 -4.14 -9.73
C GLY A 102 -0.60 -4.63 -8.68
N GLY A 103 0.51 -3.93 -8.41
CA GLY A 103 1.43 -4.30 -7.33
C GLY A 103 2.85 -3.75 -7.50
N GLN A 104 3.83 -4.59 -7.19
CA GLN A 104 5.24 -4.23 -7.10
C GLN A 104 6.09 -5.16 -7.96
N VAL A 105 7.13 -4.59 -8.57
CA VAL A 105 8.08 -5.32 -9.44
C VAL A 105 9.51 -4.95 -9.03
N PRO A 106 10.46 -5.91 -8.96
CA PRO A 106 11.85 -5.59 -8.68
C PRO A 106 12.41 -4.60 -9.70
N GLN A 107 13.08 -3.54 -9.26
CA GLN A 107 13.59 -2.51 -10.16
C GLN A 107 14.58 -3.08 -11.19
N SER A 108 15.37 -4.08 -10.82
CA SER A 108 16.31 -4.75 -11.74
C SER A 108 15.65 -5.29 -13.00
N CYS A 109 14.37 -5.66 -12.92
CA CYS A 109 13.55 -6.19 -14.01
C CYS A 109 13.06 -5.14 -15.01
N LEU A 110 13.21 -3.86 -14.67
CA LEU A 110 12.69 -2.75 -15.46
C LEU A 110 13.84 -1.90 -16.02
N LYS A 111 13.64 -1.34 -17.21
CA LYS A 111 14.50 -0.33 -17.84
C LYS A 111 13.70 0.94 -17.98
N ARG A 112 14.24 2.08 -17.51
CA ARG A 112 13.59 3.39 -17.71
C ARG A 112 13.56 3.72 -19.21
N LEU A 113 12.46 4.28 -19.66
CA LEU A 113 12.30 4.85 -21.00
C LEU A 113 12.44 6.36 -20.96
#